data_AF-A0A8J3A998-F1
#
_entry.id   AF-A0A8J3A998-F1
#
_cell.length_a   1.000
_cell.length_b   1.000
_cell.length_c   1.000
_cell.angle_alpha   90.00
_cell.angle_beta   90.00
_cell.angle_gamma   90.00
#
_symmetry.space_group_name_H-M   'P 1'
#
loop_
_entity.id
_entity.type
_entity.pdbx_description
1 polymer ?
#
loop_
_entity_poly.entity_id
_entity_poly.type
_entity_poly.pdbx_seq_one_letter_code
_entity_poly.pdbx_strand_id
1 'polypeptide(L)' 'MPMDTPVVRYASSKTCSACGTKNEQMAREPVFWCADEQCGHRHDRDENAAVNLARWTALVENQEETLPLVAAA' A
#
# COMPACT_ATOMS: atom_id res chain seq x y z
N MET A 1 11.92 4.38 -28.04
CA MET A 1 10.88 3.72 -27.21
C MET A 1 11.09 4.21 -25.78
N PRO A 2 10.40 5.26 -25.30
CA PRO A 2 10.55 5.67 -23.91
C PRO A 2 9.51 4.92 -23.07
N MET A 3 9.95 4.00 -22.23
CA MET A 3 9.13 3.34 -21.21
C MET A 3 9.69 3.69 -19.84
N ASP A 4 9.76 4.99 -19.53
CA ASP A 4 10.15 5.51 -18.22
C ASP A 4 8.92 6.09 -17.50
N THR A 5 7.79 5.36 -17.52
CA THR A 5 6.63 5.77 -16.72
C THR A 5 6.91 5.44 -15.25
N PRO A 6 6.84 6.42 -14.33
CA PRO A 6 7.07 6.16 -12.91
C PRO A 6 5.97 5.26 -12.35
N VAL A 7 6.36 4.04 -11.99
CA VAL A 7 5.48 3.11 -11.27
C VAL A 7 5.49 3.48 -9.79
N VAL A 8 4.35 3.98 -9.29
CA VAL A 8 4.15 4.21 -7.87
C VAL A 8 4.02 2.85 -7.17
N ARG A 9 4.88 2.58 -6.18
CA ARG A 9 4.85 1.34 -5.39
C ARG A 9 4.10 1.56 -4.08
N TYR A 10 3.11 0.72 -3.80
CA TYR A 10 2.38 0.69 -2.54
C TYR A 10 2.99 -0.35 -1.58
N ALA A 11 3.32 0.07 -0.36
CA ALA A 11 3.97 -0.79 0.64
C ALA A 11 2.96 -1.68 1.39
N SER A 12 2.19 -2.48 0.65
CA SER A 12 1.06 -3.28 1.17
C SER A 12 1.44 -4.22 2.33
N SER A 13 2.65 -4.77 2.32
CA SER A 13 3.16 -5.65 3.38
C SER A 13 3.57 -4.91 4.66
N LYS A 14 3.72 -3.58 4.63
CA LYS A 14 4.08 -2.75 5.79
C LYS A 14 2.88 -2.00 6.36
N THR A 15 1.79 -1.89 5.62
CA THR A 15 0.58 -1.22 6.08
C THR A 15 -0.27 -2.20 6.90
N CYS A 16 -0.80 -1.76 8.03
CA CYS A 16 -1.74 -2.55 8.80
C CYS A 16 -3.10 -2.58 8.08
N SER A 17 -3.59 -3.77 7.77
CA SER A 17 -4.93 -3.96 7.19
C SER A 17 -6.08 -3.69 8.17
N ALA A 18 -5.82 -3.52 9.47
CA ALA A 18 -6.86 -3.14 10.44
C ALA A 18 -6.98 -1.62 10.60
N CYS A 19 -5.87 -0.90 10.82
CA CYS A 19 -5.89 0.53 11.15
C CYS A 19 -5.18 1.44 10.13
N GLY A 20 -4.47 0.89 9.16
CA GLY A 20 -3.73 1.67 8.15
C GLY A 20 -2.35 2.16 8.60
N THR A 21 -1.95 1.98 9.86
CA THR A 21 -0.61 2.33 10.35
C THR A 21 0.46 1.62 9.52
N LYS A 22 1.45 2.37 9.04
CA LYS A 22 2.58 1.83 8.27
C LYS A 22 3.76 1.57 9.19
N ASN A 23 4.24 0.33 9.21
CA ASN A 23 5.47 -0.02 9.90
C ASN A 23 6.67 0.58 9.14
N GLU A 24 7.55 1.28 9.85
CA GLU A 24 8.76 1.84 9.26
C GLU A 24 9.75 0.74 8.84
N GLN A 25 9.87 -0.27 9.69
CA GLN A 25 10.71 -1.44 9.47
C GLN A 25 9.87 -2.62 8.98
N MET A 26 10.39 -3.34 8.00
CA MET A 26 9.77 -4.58 7.53
C MET A 26 10.43 -5.76 8.23
N ALA A 27 9.66 -6.45 9.05
CA ALA A 27 10.09 -7.72 9.59
C ALA A 27 10.16 -8.75 8.44
N ARG A 28 11.26 -9.51 8.36
CA ARG A 28 11.35 -10.69 7.46
C ARG A 28 10.51 -11.87 7.98
N GLU A 29 9.81 -11.66 9.08
CA GLU A 29 8.98 -12.65 9.76
C GLU A 29 7.71 -12.96 8.94
N PRO A 30 7.16 -14.19 9.11
CA PRO A 30 5.90 -14.58 8.49
C PRO A 30 4.69 -13.89 9.15
N VAL A 31 4.85 -13.38 10.37
CA VAL A 31 3.79 -12.70 11.12
C VAL A 31 3.93 -11.19 10.99
N PHE A 32 2.84 -10.52 10.63
CA PHE A 32 2.70 -9.08 10.75
C PHE A 32 2.27 -8.70 12.17
N TRP A 33 2.93 -7.70 12.73
CA TRP A 33 2.55 -7.04 13.97
C TRP A 33 2.34 -5.55 13.69
N CYS A 34 1.22 -4.99 14.11
CA CYS A 34 0.97 -3.57 13.98
C CYS A 34 1.94 -2.77 14.88
N ALA A 35 2.57 -1.72 14.33
CA ALA A 35 3.39 -0.80 15.12
C ALA A 35 2.57 0.06 16.10
N ASP A 36 1.26 0.16 15.89
CA ASP A 36 0.36 0.80 16.83
C ASP A 36 -0.11 -0.21 17.89
N GLU A 37 0.36 -0.04 19.12
CA GLU A 37 0.02 -0.88 20.27
C GLU A 37 -1.48 -0.83 20.62
N GLN A 38 -2.16 0.28 20.32
CA GLN A 38 -3.62 0.37 20.53
C GLN A 38 -4.39 -0.46 19.51
N CYS A 39 -3.83 -0.64 18.31
CA CYS A 39 -4.38 -1.55 17.31
C CYS A 39 -4.08 -3.01 17.67
N GLY A 40 -2.84 -3.32 18.04
CA GLY A 40 -2.41 -4.66 18.48
C GLY A 40 -2.61 -5.78 17.45
N HIS A 41 -2.93 -5.43 16.20
CA HIS A 41 -3.32 -6.40 15.18
C HIS A 41 -2.16 -7.31 14.81
N ARG A 42 -2.43 -8.62 14.80
CA ARG A 42 -1.47 -9.66 14.45
C ARG A 42 -2.08 -10.63 13.45
N HIS A 43 -1.37 -10.87 12.35
CA HIS A 43 -1.87 -11.72 11.27
C HIS A 43 -0.72 -12.34 10.49
N ASP A 44 -1.00 -13.30 9.61
CA ASP A 44 -0.03 -13.66 8.57
C ASP A 44 0.27 -12.43 7.70
N ARG A 45 1.54 -12.21 7.40
CA ARG A 45 2.01 -11.02 6.69
C ARG A 45 1.51 -11.00 5.25
N ASP A 46 1.47 -12.15 4.59
CA ASP A 46 1.07 -12.24 3.19
C ASP A 46 -0.45 -12.08 3.06
N GLU A 47 -1.22 -12.59 4.04
CA GLU A 47 -2.65 -12.29 4.16
C GLU A 47 -2.91 -10.79 4.42
N ASN A 48 -2.15 -10.15 5.32
CA ASN A 48 -2.25 -8.70 5.54
C ASN A 48 -1.95 -7.91 4.25
N ALA A 49 -0.92 -8.31 3.51
CA ALA A 49 -0.56 -7.69 2.24
C ALA A 49 -1.65 -7.87 1.18
N ALA A 50 -2.26 -9.06 1.09
CA ALA A 50 -3.34 -9.36 0.15
C ALA A 50 -4.58 -8.49 0.42
N VAL A 51 -4.98 -8.32 1.68
CA VAL A 51 -6.09 -7.43 2.06
C VAL A 51 -5.81 -5.99 1.65
N ASN A 52 -4.59 -5.50 1.89
CA ASN A 52 -4.22 -4.14 1.50
C ASN A 52 -4.19 -3.96 -0.03
N LEU A 53 -3.69 -4.95 -0.78
CA LEU A 53 -3.71 -4.90 -2.25
C LEU A 53 -5.14 -4.90 -2.79
N ALA A 54 -6.03 -5.73 -2.26
CA ALA A 54 -7.44 -5.76 -2.66
C ALA A 54 -8.15 -4.41 -2.40
N ARG A 55 -7.80 -3.73 -1.30
CA ARG A 55 -8.29 -2.38 -1.03
C ARG A 55 -7.68 -1.33 -1.95
N TRP A 56 -6.39 -1.46 -2.26
CA TRP A 56 -5.69 -0.54 -3.16
C TRP A 56 -6.26 -0.60 -4.59
N THR A 57 -6.54 -1.80 -5.11
CA THR A 57 -7.15 -1.95 -6.44
C THR A 57 -8.53 -1.30 -6.50
N ALA A 58 -9.37 -1.48 -5.47
CA ALA A 58 -10.68 -0.85 -5.38
C ALA A 58 -10.61 0.70 -5.31
N LEU A 59 -9.53 1.27 -4.80
CA LEU A 59 -9.30 2.71 -4.76
C LEU A 59 -8.79 3.25 -6.10
N VAL A 60 -7.92 2.50 -6.80
CA VAL A 60 -7.34 2.91 -8.09
C VAL A 60 -8.35 2.83 -9.24
N GLU A 61 -9.39 1.98 -9.14
CA GLU A 61 -10.53 1.98 -10.07
C GLU A 61 -11.29 3.33 -10.12
N ASN A 62 -10.99 4.25 -9.21
CA ASN A 62 -11.56 5.61 -9.15
C ASN A 62 -10.49 6.72 -9.36
N GLN A 63 -9.34 6.41 -9.96
CA GLN A 63 -8.25 7.35 -10.23
C GLN A 63 -7.86 7.31 -11.73
N GLU A 64 -8.83 7.49 -12.63
CA GLU A 64 -8.55 8.18 -13.89
C GLU A 64 -8.24 9.65 -13.53
N GLU A 65 -7.21 10.27 -14.12
CA GLU A 65 -6.73 11.64 -13.83
C GLU A 65 -5.88 11.87 -12.56
N THR A 66 -4.61 11.45 -12.62
CA THR A 66 -3.52 12.44 -12.50
C THR A 66 -2.45 12.15 -13.56
N LEU A 67 -2.85 12.17 -14.83
CA LEU A 67 -1.94 12.60 -15.89
C LEU A 67 -1.95 14.14 -15.83
N PRO A 68 -0.82 14.81 -15.55
CA PRO A 68 -0.77 16.25 -15.69
C PRO A 68 -0.84 16.56 -17.19
N LEU A 69 -2.06 16.77 -17.70
CA LEU A 69 -2.27 17.69 -18.81
C LEU A 69 -2.16 19.10 -18.23
N VAL A 70 -0.94 19.53 -17.87
CA VAL A 70 -0.72 20.95 -17.55
C VAL A 70 -0.47 21.70 -18.85
N ALA A 71 -1.44 22.55 -19.14
CA ALA A 71 -1.47 23.54 -20.20
C ALA A 71 -0.18 24.37 -20.34
N ALA A 72 0.22 24.62 -21.59
CA ALA A 72 0.80 25.86 -22.13
C ALA A 72 1.10 25.57 -23.62
N ALA A 73 0.28 26.08 -24.54
CA ALA A 73 0.45 27.36 -25.24
C ALA A 73 1.52 27.28 -26.34
#